data_AF-A0A1C5WP17-F1
#
_entry.id   AF-A0A1C5WP17-F1
#
_cell.length_a   1.000
_cell.length_b   1.000
_cell.length_c   1.000
_cell.angle_alpha   90.00
_cell.angle_beta   90.00
_cell.angle_gamma   90.00
#
_symmetry.space_group_name_H-M   'P 1'
#
loop_
_entity.id
_entity.type
_entity.pdbx_description
1 polymer ?
#
loop_
_entity_poly.entity_id
_entity_poly.type
_entity_poly.pdbx_seq_one_letter_code
_entity_poly.pdbx_strand_id
1 'polypeptide(L)'
;MSGWIKIHRDILYHEIWSDKPFSKGQAWIDLILMANHSNNKCMVGNKVEEVKRGSFITSELKLMDRWGWGRKKVQLFLQFLEGESMIVRSANNKRTAITIVNYDVYQYQGTAKEQQRNSKGTSKEHKQELKKNKNVRNFNNFERRKYNMNLLEGNLLEVDRDGTRNKT
;
A
#
# COMPACT_ATOMS: atom_id res chain seq x y z
N MET A 1 -21.95 4.87 -8.26
CA MET A 1 -22.13 4.16 -6.98
C MET A 1 -21.03 4.66 -6.03
N SER A 2 -21.38 5.33 -4.93
CA SER A 2 -20.40 5.77 -3.93
C SER A 2 -20.60 4.98 -2.64
N GLY A 3 -19.54 4.38 -2.14
CA GLY A 3 -19.57 3.53 -0.95
C GLY A 3 -18.22 2.82 -0.76
N TRP A 4 -17.85 2.59 0.49
CA TRP A 4 -16.60 1.91 0.86
C TRP A 4 -16.93 0.56 1.49
N ILE A 5 -16.12 -0.46 1.19
CA ILE A 5 -16.19 -1.76 1.85
C ILE A 5 -14.94 -1.96 2.70
N LYS A 6 -15.11 -2.42 3.94
CA LYS A 6 -13.99 -2.82 4.80
C LYS A 6 -13.71 -4.30 4.57
N ILE A 7 -12.46 -4.63 4.29
CA ILE A 7 -12.02 -6.01 4.11
C ILE A 7 -11.10 -6.37 5.27
N HIS A 8 -11.41 -7.47 5.96
CA HIS A 8 -10.52 -7.99 6.98
C HIS A 8 -9.28 -8.61 6.33
N ARG A 9 -8.10 -8.41 6.92
CA ARG A 9 -6.82 -8.87 6.33
C ARG A 9 -6.70 -10.38 6.23
N ASP A 10 -7.55 -11.13 6.94
CA ASP A 10 -7.57 -12.59 6.84
C ASP A 10 -7.92 -13.11 5.46
N ILE A 11 -8.47 -12.25 4.58
CA ILE A 11 -8.64 -12.58 3.16
C ILE A 11 -7.32 -13.03 2.51
N LEU A 12 -6.17 -12.55 3.00
CA LEU A 12 -4.84 -12.95 2.51
C LEU A 12 -4.55 -14.45 2.70
N TYR A 13 -5.25 -15.13 3.61
CA TYR A 13 -5.10 -16.57 3.87
C TYR A 13 -6.17 -17.41 3.15
N HIS A 14 -7.16 -16.77 2.54
CA HIS A 14 -8.22 -17.47 1.82
C HIS A 14 -7.72 -17.93 0.44
N GLU A 15 -8.06 -19.16 0.04
CA GLU A 15 -7.61 -19.76 -1.23
C GLU A 15 -7.99 -18.92 -2.44
N ILE A 16 -9.23 -18.42 -2.48
CA ILE A 16 -9.73 -17.50 -3.52
C ILE A 16 -8.81 -16.27 -3.71
N TRP A 17 -8.24 -15.72 -2.63
CA TRP A 17 -7.32 -14.57 -2.77
C TRP A 17 -5.97 -14.98 -3.35
N SER A 18 -5.56 -16.22 -3.09
CA SER A 18 -4.28 -16.78 -3.52
C SER A 18 -4.31 -17.36 -4.92
N ASP A 19 -5.43 -17.28 -5.64
CA ASP A 19 -5.56 -17.74 -7.03
C ASP A 19 -4.64 -16.94 -7.97
N LYS A 20 -4.00 -17.64 -8.91
CA LYS A 20 -2.90 -17.11 -9.74
C LYS A 20 -3.16 -17.34 -11.23
N PRO A 21 -2.63 -16.47 -12.10
CA PRO A 21 -1.82 -15.29 -11.80
C PRO A 21 -2.69 -14.11 -11.34
N PHE A 22 -2.13 -13.27 -10.47
CA PHE A 22 -2.86 -12.09 -9.98
C PHE A 22 -3.15 -11.12 -11.13
N SER A 23 -4.31 -10.46 -11.06
CA SER A 23 -4.54 -9.25 -11.84
C SER A 23 -3.76 -8.06 -11.26
N LYS A 24 -3.52 -7.01 -12.05
CA LYS A 24 -2.85 -5.79 -11.53
C LYS A 24 -3.64 -5.13 -10.40
N GLY A 25 -4.98 -5.16 -10.48
CA GLY A 25 -5.86 -4.66 -9.42
C GLY A 25 -5.74 -5.48 -8.13
N GLN A 26 -5.72 -6.81 -8.23
CA GLN A 26 -5.51 -7.71 -7.10
C GLN A 26 -4.12 -7.48 -6.48
N ALA A 27 -3.07 -7.36 -7.29
CA ALA A 27 -1.72 -7.04 -6.81
C ALA A 27 -1.65 -5.68 -6.09
N TRP A 28 -2.36 -4.65 -6.58
CA TRP A 28 -2.46 -3.38 -5.89
C TRP A 28 -3.13 -3.50 -4.51
N ILE A 29 -4.28 -4.17 -4.45
CA ILE A 29 -5.00 -4.39 -3.18
C ILE A 29 -4.14 -5.23 -2.23
N ASP A 30 -3.43 -6.22 -2.76
CA ASP A 30 -2.50 -7.07 -2.00
C ASP A 30 -1.39 -6.24 -1.33
N LEU A 31 -0.79 -5.28 -2.03
CA LEU A 31 0.19 -4.35 -1.45
C LEU A 31 -0.39 -3.53 -0.28
N ILE A 32 -1.63 -3.04 -0.42
CA ILE A 32 -2.34 -2.30 0.65
C ILE A 32 -2.59 -3.21 1.87
N LEU A 33 -3.00 -4.46 1.62
CA LEU A 33 -3.27 -5.46 2.67
C LEU A 33 -1.99 -5.95 3.35
N MET A 34 -0.84 -5.96 2.66
CA MET A 34 0.46 -6.31 3.22
C MET A 34 1.07 -5.20 4.08
N ALA A 35 0.79 -3.93 3.78
CA ALA A 35 1.33 -2.80 4.52
C ALA A 35 0.90 -2.81 5.99
N ASN A 36 1.83 -2.55 6.92
CA ASN A 36 1.54 -2.65 8.36
C ASN A 36 0.44 -1.67 8.81
N HIS A 37 -0.53 -2.15 9.60
CA HIS A 37 -1.58 -1.29 10.18
C HIS A 37 -1.06 -0.38 11.31
N SER A 38 0.00 -0.79 12.00
CA SER A 38 0.67 -0.05 13.06
C SER A 38 2.18 -0.19 12.87
N ASN A 39 2.98 0.65 13.54
CA ASN A 39 4.42 0.41 13.57
C ASN A 39 4.67 -1.01 14.12
N ASN A 40 5.58 -1.73 13.48
CA ASN A 40 5.93 -3.08 13.86
C ASN A 40 7.44 -3.26 13.77
N LYS A 41 8.01 -4.08 14.64
CA LYS A 41 9.41 -4.49 14.57
C LYS A 41 9.47 -5.83 13.85
N CYS A 42 10.32 -5.94 12.85
CA CYS A 42 10.52 -7.19 12.15
C CYS A 42 12.01 -7.52 12.07
N MET A 43 12.31 -8.80 12.05
CA MET A 43 13.67 -9.31 11.91
C MET A 43 14.04 -9.36 10.43
N VAL A 44 15.09 -8.64 10.05
CA VAL A 44 15.61 -8.59 8.68
C VAL A 44 17.06 -9.06 8.73
N GLY A 45 17.29 -10.31 8.31
CA GLY A 45 18.55 -10.99 8.60
C GLY A 45 18.73 -11.11 10.10
N ASN A 46 19.86 -10.61 10.63
CA ASN A 46 20.18 -10.66 12.07
C ASN A 46 19.95 -9.33 12.80
N LYS A 47 19.17 -8.40 12.23
CA LYS A 47 18.84 -7.12 12.85
C LYS A 47 17.35 -6.94 13.00
N VAL A 48 16.93 -6.38 14.13
CA VAL A 48 15.55 -5.94 14.37
C VAL A 48 15.43 -4.53 13.82
N GLU A 49 14.52 -4.33 12.87
CA GLU A 49 14.25 -3.03 12.27
C GLU A 49 12.80 -2.64 12.48
N GLU A 50 12.57 -1.38 12.84
CA GLU A 50 11.24 -0.82 12.91
C GLU A 50 10.72 -0.53 11.50
N VAL A 51 9.52 -1.01 11.20
CA VAL A 51 8.78 -0.77 9.98
C VAL A 51 7.54 0.04 10.35
N LYS A 52 7.47 1.25 9.80
CA LYS A 52 6.40 2.19 10.07
C LYS A 52 5.06 1.67 9.53
N ARG A 53 3.96 2.15 10.13
CA ARG A 53 2.61 2.01 9.58
C ARG A 53 2.58 2.44 8.11
N GLY A 54 1.85 1.70 7.28
CA GLY A 54 1.75 1.92 5.84
C GLY A 54 2.96 1.41 5.04
N SER A 55 3.94 0.80 5.70
CA SER A 55 5.11 0.19 5.06
C SER A 55 5.19 -1.30 5.35
N PHE A 56 5.91 -2.03 4.50
CA PHE A 56 6.27 -3.42 4.71
C PHE A 56 7.59 -3.75 4.00
N ILE A 57 8.17 -4.89 4.35
CA ILE A 57 9.43 -5.38 3.75
C ILE A 57 9.13 -6.58 2.86
N THR A 58 9.70 -6.57 1.67
CA THR A 58 9.57 -7.68 0.72
C THR A 58 10.81 -7.75 -0.19
N SER A 59 10.74 -8.63 -1.20
CA SER A 59 11.65 -8.68 -2.33
C SER A 59 10.85 -8.89 -3.62
N GLU A 60 11.45 -8.55 -4.77
CA GLU A 60 10.83 -8.85 -6.08
C GLU A 60 10.54 -10.35 -6.22
N LEU A 61 11.43 -11.23 -5.76
CA LEU A 61 11.22 -12.68 -5.79
C LEU A 61 9.98 -13.10 -5.00
N LYS A 62 9.79 -12.57 -3.79
CA LYS A 62 8.59 -12.85 -2.99
C LYS A 62 7.30 -12.39 -3.69
N LEU A 63 7.35 -11.25 -4.37
CA LEU A 63 6.20 -10.74 -5.12
C LEU A 63 5.94 -11.54 -6.40
N MET A 64 6.99 -12.00 -7.09
CA MET A 64 6.88 -12.91 -8.24
C MET A 64 6.14 -14.19 -7.85
N ASP A 65 6.60 -14.86 -6.78
CA ASP A 65 6.01 -16.11 -6.30
C ASP A 65 4.58 -15.89 -5.81
N ARG A 66 4.34 -14.80 -5.08
CA ARG A 66 3.02 -14.45 -4.53
C ARG A 66 2.00 -14.17 -5.63
N TRP A 67 2.39 -13.43 -6.67
CA TRP A 67 1.48 -13.00 -7.74
C TRP A 67 1.45 -13.95 -8.95
N GLY A 68 2.37 -14.91 -9.02
CA GLY A 68 2.54 -15.76 -10.20
C GLY A 68 3.01 -14.97 -11.42
N TRP A 69 3.86 -13.96 -11.21
CA TRP A 69 4.35 -13.08 -12.27
C TRP A 69 5.83 -13.30 -12.55
N GLY A 70 6.23 -13.14 -13.82
CA GLY A 70 7.65 -13.05 -14.18
C GLY A 70 8.27 -11.75 -13.65
N ARG A 71 9.60 -11.77 -13.44
CA ARG A 71 10.38 -10.65 -12.87
C ARG A 71 10.11 -9.32 -13.55
N LYS A 72 10.15 -9.30 -14.88
CA LYS A 72 9.93 -8.10 -15.69
C LYS A 72 8.57 -7.45 -15.42
N LYS A 73 7.52 -8.27 -15.30
CA LYS A 73 6.16 -7.78 -15.02
C LYS A 73 6.05 -7.16 -13.63
N VAL A 74 6.67 -7.76 -12.63
CA VAL A 74 6.75 -7.20 -11.27
C VAL A 74 7.48 -5.86 -11.29
N GLN A 75 8.64 -5.78 -11.94
CA GLN A 75 9.44 -4.56 -12.04
C GLN A 75 8.68 -3.41 -12.70
N LEU A 76 8.09 -3.66 -13.87
CA LEU A 76 7.30 -2.67 -14.60
C LEU A 76 6.10 -2.18 -13.78
N PHE A 77 5.40 -3.11 -13.11
CA PHE A 77 4.27 -2.73 -12.27
C PHE A 77 4.67 -1.87 -11.07
N LEU A 78 5.75 -2.24 -10.37
CA LEU A 78 6.26 -1.43 -9.26
C LEU A 78 6.76 -0.06 -9.72
N GLN A 79 7.43 0.02 -10.88
CA GLN A 79 7.89 1.28 -11.45
C GLN A 79 6.70 2.17 -11.88
N PHE A 80 5.65 1.57 -12.43
CA PHE A 80 4.40 2.28 -12.71
C PHE A 80 3.79 2.88 -11.43
N LEU A 81 3.65 2.07 -10.37
CA LEU A 81 3.08 2.54 -9.10
C LEU A 81 3.93 3.67 -8.48
N GLU A 82 5.24 3.61 -8.62
CA GLU A 82 6.17 4.64 -8.15
C GLU A 82 6.06 5.92 -8.98
N GLY A 83 6.01 5.81 -10.32
CA GLY A 83 5.80 6.94 -11.22
C GLY A 83 4.48 7.66 -10.98
N GLU A 84 3.43 6.93 -10.58
CA GLU A 84 2.13 7.48 -10.21
C GLU A 84 2.02 7.98 -8.76
N SER A 85 3.14 7.96 -8.02
CA SER A 85 3.20 8.33 -6.60
C SER A 85 2.21 7.53 -5.73
N MET A 86 1.95 6.28 -6.09
CA MET A 86 1.11 5.36 -5.31
C MET A 86 1.94 4.64 -4.24
N ILE A 87 3.21 4.37 -4.53
CA ILE A 87 4.16 3.77 -3.60
C ILE A 87 5.48 4.54 -3.59
N VAL A 88 6.26 4.36 -2.53
CA VAL A 88 7.68 4.72 -2.45
C VAL A 88 8.47 3.45 -2.16
N ARG A 89 9.53 3.21 -2.93
CA ARG A 89 10.46 2.09 -2.69
C ARG A 89 11.74 2.61 -2.05
N SER A 90 12.15 1.95 -0.97
CA SER A 90 13.49 2.10 -0.40
C SER A 90 14.20 0.76 -0.52
N ALA A 91 15.03 0.65 -1.55
CA ALA A 91 15.90 -0.50 -1.73
C ALA A 91 17.25 -0.20 -1.08
N ASN A 92 17.74 -1.15 -0.30
CA ASN A 92 19.11 -1.20 0.17
C ASN A 92 19.67 -2.60 -0.08
N ASN A 93 20.98 -2.80 0.10
CA ASN A 93 21.65 -4.06 -0.26
C ASN A 93 21.07 -5.34 0.39
N LYS A 94 20.14 -5.19 1.36
CA LYS A 94 19.58 -6.29 2.14
C LYS A 94 18.07 -6.47 1.98
N ARG A 95 17.33 -5.45 1.55
CA ARG A 95 15.86 -5.51 1.48
C ARG A 95 15.26 -4.46 0.56
N THR A 96 13.99 -4.69 0.20
CA THR A 96 13.13 -3.69 -0.42
C THR A 96 12.01 -3.35 0.55
N ALA A 97 12.01 -2.13 1.07
CA ALA A 97 10.89 -1.59 1.82
C ALA A 97 9.95 -0.86 0.87
N ILE A 98 8.66 -1.19 0.92
CA ILE A 98 7.61 -0.53 0.15
C ILE A 98 6.72 0.24 1.12
N THR A 99 6.45 1.50 0.81
CA THR A 99 5.52 2.36 1.57
C THR A 99 4.37 2.78 0.68
N ILE A 100 3.14 2.58 1.14
CA ILE A 100 1.94 3.03 0.45
C ILE A 100 1.74 4.52 0.73
N VAL A 101 1.67 5.32 -0.34
CA VAL A 101 1.44 6.76 -0.22
C VAL A 101 -0.01 6.99 0.22
N ASN A 102 -0.21 7.90 1.19
CA ASN A 102 -1.53 8.20 1.77
C ASN A 102 -2.26 6.96 2.31
N TYR A 103 -1.52 6.04 2.95
CA TYR A 103 -2.05 4.79 3.46
C TYR A 103 -3.33 4.94 4.31
N ASP A 104 -3.44 6.02 5.08
CA ASP A 104 -4.60 6.28 5.94
C ASP A 104 -5.92 6.44 5.19
N VAL A 105 -5.90 6.78 3.89
CA VAL A 105 -7.11 6.81 3.05
C VAL A 105 -7.76 5.42 2.95
N TYR A 106 -6.94 4.37 2.98
CA TYR A 106 -7.39 2.98 2.94
C TYR A 106 -7.71 2.42 4.33
N GLN A 107 -7.33 3.14 5.39
CA GLN A 107 -7.57 2.75 6.77
C GLN A 107 -8.63 3.68 7.37
N TYR A 108 -9.88 3.24 7.35
CA TYR A 108 -10.94 3.97 8.04
C TYR A 108 -10.63 4.03 9.55
N GLN A 109 -10.25 5.21 10.03
CA GLN A 109 -10.44 5.55 11.43
C GLN A 109 -11.90 5.92 11.60
N GLY A 110 -12.62 5.07 12.34
CA GLY A 110 -13.92 5.43 12.89
C GLY A 110 -13.89 6.86 13.39
N THR A 111 -14.86 7.65 12.94
CA THR A 111 -15.34 8.76 13.77
C THR A 111 -15.43 8.23 15.19
N ALA A 112 -14.91 8.98 16.16
CA ALA A 112 -14.87 8.69 17.59
C ALA A 112 -16.28 8.60 18.24
N LYS A 113 -17.25 7.96 17.59
CA LYS A 113 -18.62 7.73 18.02
C LYS A 113 -18.92 6.26 18.34
N GLU A 114 -18.02 5.32 18.01
CA GLU A 114 -18.24 3.88 18.32
C GLU A 114 -17.55 3.39 19.60
N GLN A 115 -16.76 4.22 20.30
CA GLN A 115 -16.22 3.88 21.62
C GLN A 115 -17.08 4.36 22.81
N GLN A 116 -18.25 4.98 22.58
CA GLN A 116 -19.15 5.44 23.66
C GLN A 116 -20.44 4.63 23.78
N ARG A 117 -20.38 3.29 23.71
CA ARG A 117 -21.49 2.44 24.17
C ARG A 117 -21.15 1.49 25.31
N ASN A 118 -19.89 1.34 25.68
CA ASN A 118 -19.47 0.60 26.88
C ASN A 118 -18.69 1.51 27.85
N SER A 119 -19.36 2.53 28.37
CA SER A 119 -19.07 3.11 29.69
C SER A 119 -20.23 4.06 30.05
N LYS A 120 -21.35 3.46 30.47
CA LYS A 120 -22.29 4.18 31.34
C LYS A 120 -21.61 4.23 32.71
N GLY A 121 -20.92 5.32 33.00
CA GLY A 121 -20.37 5.52 34.34
C GLY A 121 -19.29 6.58 34.39
N THR A 122 -19.66 7.72 34.97
CA THR A 122 -18.80 8.62 35.75
C THR A 122 -18.17 9.83 35.02
N SER A 123 -18.65 10.98 35.51
CA SER A 123 -18.09 12.33 35.58
C SER A 123 -17.83 13.15 34.31
N LYS A 124 -18.67 14.17 34.19
CA LYS A 124 -18.42 15.45 33.54
C LYS A 124 -17.24 16.10 34.26
N GLU A 125 -16.14 16.38 33.55
CA GLU A 125 -15.17 17.47 33.79
C GLU A 125 -13.89 17.17 33.03
N HIS A 126 -13.83 17.62 31.77
CA HIS A 126 -12.64 18.16 31.09
C HIS A 126 -13.07 18.55 29.67
N LYS A 127 -14.04 19.47 29.59
CA LYS A 127 -14.24 20.30 28.41
C LYS A 127 -13.18 21.40 28.49
N GLN A 128 -12.08 21.24 27.76
CA GLN A 128 -11.25 22.29 27.15
C GLN A 128 -9.84 21.74 26.94
N GLU A 129 -9.58 21.25 25.73
CA GLU A 129 -8.40 21.55 24.90
C GLU A 129 -8.34 20.55 23.75
N LEU A 130 -7.73 20.97 22.63
CA LEU A 130 -7.62 20.25 21.35
C LEU A 130 -8.79 20.44 20.37
N LYS A 131 -9.26 21.69 20.24
CA LYS A 131 -9.68 22.20 18.92
C LYS A 131 -8.45 22.31 18.03
N LYS A 132 -8.05 21.24 17.34
CA LYS A 132 -7.15 21.34 16.17
C LYS A 132 -7.82 20.73 14.94
N ASN A 133 -8.35 21.64 14.12
CA ASN A 133 -8.45 21.61 12.66
C ASN A 133 -8.19 20.23 12.01
N LYS A 134 -9.27 19.49 11.73
CA LYS A 134 -9.25 18.43 10.71
C LYS A 134 -9.96 18.93 9.46
N ASN A 135 -9.28 19.81 8.73
CA ASN A 135 -9.51 19.93 7.28
C ASN A 135 -9.04 18.62 6.65
N VAL A 136 -9.91 17.61 6.64
CA VAL A 136 -9.71 16.40 5.85
C VAL A 136 -9.86 16.81 4.40
N ARG A 137 -8.76 17.22 3.77
CA ARG A 137 -8.72 17.41 2.32
C ARG A 137 -9.09 16.07 1.69
N ASN A 138 -10.18 16.09 0.95
CA ASN A 138 -10.72 14.94 0.25
C ASN A 138 -9.77 14.61 -0.92
N PHE A 139 -8.76 13.78 -0.69
CA PHE A 139 -7.77 13.38 -1.71
C PHE A 139 -8.28 12.26 -2.63
N ASN A 140 -9.52 11.82 -2.46
CA ASN A 140 -10.14 10.79 -3.31
C ASN A 140 -10.60 11.38 -4.64
N ASN A 141 -9.65 11.81 -5.47
CA ASN A 141 -9.91 12.10 -6.88
C ASN A 141 -9.56 10.86 -7.73
N PHE A 142 -10.12 9.70 -7.37
CA PHE A 142 -10.12 8.51 -8.25
C PHE A 142 -10.91 8.79 -9.54
N GLU A 143 -11.83 9.75 -9.50
CA GLU A 143 -12.73 10.19 -10.57
C GLU A 143 -12.04 10.73 -11.84
N ARG A 144 -10.70 10.82 -11.92
CA ARG A 144 -10.04 11.52 -13.03
C ARG A 144 -8.81 10.89 -13.66
N ARG A 145 -8.40 9.68 -13.28
CA ARG A 145 -7.21 9.04 -13.88
C ARG A 145 -7.61 7.83 -14.72
N LYS A 146 -7.83 8.06 -16.02
CA LYS A 146 -7.98 6.99 -17.01
C LYS A 146 -6.60 6.49 -17.41
N TYR A 147 -6.06 5.53 -16.68
CA TYR A 147 -4.76 4.93 -16.98
C TYR A 147 -4.85 4.03 -18.22
N ASN A 148 -4.15 4.38 -19.30
CA ASN A 148 -3.88 3.42 -20.36
C ASN A 148 -2.65 2.59 -19.98
N MET A 149 -2.89 1.53 -19.23
CA MET A 149 -1.83 0.67 -18.69
C MET A 149 -0.92 0.06 -19.76
N ASN A 150 -1.45 -0.22 -20.96
CA ASN A 150 -0.67 -0.80 -22.05
C ASN A 150 0.32 0.23 -22.64
N LEU A 151 -0.11 1.48 -22.77
CA LEU A 151 0.75 2.58 -23.24
C LEU A 151 1.88 2.88 -22.23
N LEU A 152 1.54 2.90 -20.95
CA LEU A 152 2.52 3.11 -19.87
C LEU A 152 3.56 1.99 -19.82
N GLU A 153 3.13 0.73 -19.93
CA GLU A 153 4.07 -0.40 -20.04
C GLU A 153 4.92 -0.33 -21.31
N GLY A 154 4.35 0.08 -22.45
CA GLY A 154 5.10 0.32 -23.68
C GLY A 154 6.22 1.35 -23.48
N ASN A 155 5.90 2.50 -22.89
CA ASN A 155 6.88 3.56 -22.64
C ASN A 155 7.97 3.10 -21.66
N LEU A 156 7.61 2.38 -20.59
CA LEU A 156 8.57 1.83 -19.62
C LEU A 156 9.52 0.82 -20.29
N LEU A 157 8.98 -0.03 -21.17
CA LEU A 157 9.75 -1.00 -21.96
C LEU A 157 10.69 -0.37 -22.99
N GLU A 158 10.38 0.83 -23.49
CA GLU A 158 11.24 1.59 -24.40
C GLU A 158 12.39 2.27 -23.63
N VAL A 159 12.10 2.92 -22.50
CA VAL A 159 13.12 3.54 -21.64
C VAL A 159 14.17 2.53 -21.17
N ASP A 160 13.76 1.31 -20.80
CA ASP A 160 14.68 0.24 -20.41
C ASP A 160 15.62 -0.21 -21.55
N ARG A 161 15.13 -0.17 -22.81
CA ARG A 161 15.92 -0.55 -24.00
C ARG A 161 16.94 0.53 -24.37
N ASP A 162 16.60 1.80 -24.21
CA ASP A 162 17.52 2.90 -24.51
C ASP A 162 18.56 3.11 -23.41
N GLY A 163 18.19 2.89 -22.14
CA GLY A 163 19.13 2.92 -21.02
C GLY A 163 20.21 1.83 -21.06
N THR A 164 19.97 0.72 -21.78
CA THR A 164 20.96 -0.34 -21.98
C THR A 164 21.90 -0.09 -23.16
N ARG A 165 21.53 0.74 -24.15
CA ARG A 165 22.40 1.09 -25.29
C ARG A 165 23.49 2.12 -24.96
N ASN A 166 23.27 2.99 -23.98
CA ASN A 166 24.21 4.06 -23.59
C ASN A 166 25.31 3.63 -22.60
N LYS A 167 25.58 2.32 -22.46
CA LYS A 167 26.62 1.77 -21.55
C LYS A 167 27.73 0.97 -22.26
N THR A 168 27.92 1.19 -23.55
CA THR A 168 29.01 0.61 -24.35
C THR A 168 29.86 1.73 -24.91
#